data_AF-A0AAE0MEE7-F1
#
_entry.id   AF-A0AAE0MEE7-F1
#
_cell.length_a   1.000
_cell.length_b   1.000
_cell.length_c   1.000
_cell.angle_alpha   90.00
_cell.angle_beta   90.00
_cell.angle_gamma   90.00
#
_symmetry.space_group_name_H-M   'P 1'
#
loop_
_entity.id
_entity.type
_entity.pdbx_description
1 polymer ?
#
loop_
_entity_poly.entity_id
_entity_poly.type
_entity_poly.pdbx_seq_one_letter_code
_entity_poly.pdbx_strand_id
1 'polypeptide(L)'
;QSLKALSYFLSLVHEMRDPLGIFRHHADPLERATHILRQATKQNRLACFLVRFGQYMLAKQLDSTKGYRISVSSTKREKARKQLEWPPAKFDKQLTCGRKWNRVCGEYDGLLYFIVPPNEGGAEPASYWDITDGELADFHRRLKNSYVDRLCSTARAFQSVLGGAADVEFLWESAGLTPVEVYNNGEPQDATFGIFTNSSRNLYQLDRTRRWKRPPVWPSRWAWPMDLTKATGCDLCNEARSCACADKAFPKVTPRIKRYEGKGLGLQAVAASPGQTAYRKGEWIGEMTGELVPLNTYKDNKWVVEFVRSDIEPPTAVCQLYCGQVGNCFRLLNHDCRPSALLVPLKVSSRWIMGIQAKQDIFDGSEITIKYGRDFFGEKCCCQTCLRKRQAMYEQRPAGRK
;
A
#
# COMPACT_ATOMS: atom_id res chain seq x y z
N GLN A 1 2.26 1.52 -28.71
CA GLN A 1 1.02 1.51 -27.90
C GLN A 1 1.26 0.92 -26.50
N SER A 2 2.13 -0.09 -26.30
CA SER A 2 2.45 -0.67 -24.98
C SER A 2 2.96 0.37 -23.97
N LEU A 3 3.95 1.19 -24.34
CA LEU A 3 4.51 2.23 -23.47
C LEU A 3 3.47 3.27 -22.99
N LYS A 4 2.51 3.63 -23.85
CA LYS A 4 1.41 4.55 -23.49
C LYS A 4 0.48 3.91 -22.47
N ALA A 5 0.08 2.66 -22.70
CA ALA A 5 -0.75 1.90 -21.76
C ALA A 5 -0.07 1.74 -20.39
N LEU A 6 1.24 1.48 -20.42
CA LEU A 6 2.06 1.35 -19.23
C LEU A 6 2.16 2.68 -18.47
N SER A 7 2.55 3.76 -19.14
CA SER A 7 2.64 5.10 -18.54
C SER A 7 1.28 5.57 -17.99
N TYR A 8 0.19 5.25 -18.68
CA TYR A 8 -1.17 5.50 -18.19
C TYR A 8 -1.45 4.77 -16.88
N PHE A 9 -1.20 3.46 -16.81
CA PHE A 9 -1.37 2.69 -15.58
C PHE A 9 -0.52 3.24 -14.42
N LEU A 10 0.76 3.51 -14.67
CA LEU A 10 1.66 4.07 -13.64
C LEU A 10 1.17 5.44 -13.15
N SER A 11 0.60 6.25 -14.04
CA SER A 11 0.01 7.54 -13.67
C SER A 11 -1.23 7.39 -12.79
N LEU A 12 -2.08 6.38 -13.05
CA LEU A 12 -3.22 6.08 -12.17
C LEU A 12 -2.76 5.71 -10.76
N VAL A 13 -1.71 4.89 -10.64
CA VAL A 13 -1.13 4.55 -9.34
C VAL A 13 -0.55 5.80 -8.69
N HIS A 14 0.20 6.61 -9.44
CA HIS A 14 0.79 7.85 -8.94
C HIS A 14 -0.26 8.82 -8.38
N GLU A 15 -1.35 9.05 -9.10
CA GLU A 15 -2.46 9.91 -8.66
C GLU A 15 -3.18 9.32 -7.42
N MET A 16 -3.27 7.99 -7.30
CA MET A 16 -3.82 7.34 -6.11
C MET A 16 -2.94 7.59 -4.87
N ARG A 17 -1.62 7.72 -5.07
CA ARG A 17 -0.66 8.06 -3.99
C ARG A 17 -0.76 9.51 -3.51
N ASP A 18 -1.57 10.38 -4.13
CA ASP A 18 -1.76 11.74 -3.64
C ASP A 18 -2.32 11.73 -2.20
N PRO A 19 -1.66 12.38 -1.22
CA PRO A 19 -2.14 12.48 0.17
C PRO A 19 -3.51 13.13 0.31
N LEU A 20 -3.89 14.01 -0.62
CA LEU A 20 -5.19 14.69 -0.67
C LEU A 20 -6.28 13.84 -1.35
N GLY A 21 -5.89 12.73 -1.99
CA GLY A 21 -6.81 11.82 -2.67
C GLY A 21 -7.75 11.09 -1.70
N ILE A 22 -9.04 11.45 -1.74
CA ILE A 22 -10.10 10.91 -0.88
C ILE A 22 -10.66 9.60 -1.47
N PHE A 23 -9.88 8.51 -1.47
CA PHE A 23 -10.43 7.20 -1.83
C PHE A 23 -10.80 6.43 -0.56
N ARG A 24 -12.09 6.09 -0.41
CA ARG A 24 -12.61 5.36 0.76
C ARG A 24 -13.11 3.97 0.36
N HIS A 25 -13.18 3.09 1.34
CA HIS A 25 -13.62 1.72 1.15
C HIS A 25 -14.95 1.46 1.84
N HIS A 26 -15.86 0.80 1.12
CA HIS A 26 -17.08 0.20 1.65
C HIS A 26 -16.95 -1.31 1.64
N ALA A 27 -17.26 -1.99 2.74
CA ALA A 27 -17.08 -3.45 2.86
C ALA A 27 -17.82 -4.22 1.75
N ASP A 28 -19.02 -3.77 1.37
CA ASP A 28 -19.80 -4.38 0.30
C ASP A 28 -19.30 -3.93 -1.10
N PRO A 29 -18.98 -4.89 -2.01
CA PRO A 29 -18.47 -4.57 -3.35
C PRO A 29 -19.43 -3.74 -4.22
N LEU A 30 -20.75 -3.92 -4.06
CA LEU A 30 -21.75 -3.20 -4.84
C LEU A 30 -21.88 -1.76 -4.33
N GLU A 31 -21.96 -1.57 -3.02
CA GLU A 31 -21.96 -0.25 -2.37
C GLU A 31 -20.70 0.53 -2.73
N ARG A 32 -19.55 -0.13 -2.75
CA ARG A 32 -18.29 0.45 -3.20
C ARG A 32 -18.33 0.91 -4.65
N ALA A 33 -18.82 0.08 -5.57
CA ALA A 33 -18.96 0.47 -6.98
C ALA A 33 -19.88 1.70 -7.12
N THR A 34 -21.00 1.73 -6.38
CA THR A 34 -21.90 2.89 -6.40
C THR A 34 -21.27 4.15 -5.78
N HIS A 35 -20.47 3.99 -4.71
CA HIS A 35 -19.76 5.10 -4.09
C HIS A 35 -18.71 5.70 -5.02
N ILE A 36 -17.92 4.86 -5.70
CA ILE A 36 -16.95 5.30 -6.71
C ILE A 36 -17.65 6.11 -7.81
N LEU A 37 -18.78 5.61 -8.33
CA LEU A 37 -19.54 6.28 -9.38
C LEU A 37 -20.20 7.59 -8.93
N ARG A 38 -20.56 7.71 -7.65
CA ARG A 38 -21.06 8.96 -7.06
C ARG A 38 -19.97 10.01 -6.86
N GLN A 39 -18.79 9.58 -6.42
CA GLN A 39 -17.69 10.47 -6.02
C GLN A 39 -16.76 10.86 -7.17
N ALA A 40 -16.74 10.09 -8.26
CA ALA A 40 -15.88 10.37 -9.41
C ALA A 40 -16.36 11.62 -10.16
N THR A 41 -15.91 12.80 -9.73
CA THR A 41 -16.02 14.05 -10.48
C THR A 41 -14.93 14.08 -11.56
N LYS A 42 -15.27 14.34 -12.83
CA LYS A 42 -14.33 14.33 -13.97
C LYS A 42 -13.32 15.51 -13.93
N GLN A 43 -12.46 15.54 -12.92
CA GLN A 43 -11.50 16.62 -12.69
C GLN A 43 -10.06 16.20 -12.95
N ASN A 44 -9.74 14.91 -12.79
CA ASN A 44 -8.42 14.36 -13.08
C ASN A 44 -8.53 12.98 -13.75
N ARG A 45 -7.39 12.48 -14.25
CA ARG A 45 -7.29 11.22 -14.99
C ARG A 45 -7.77 10.03 -14.17
N LEU A 46 -7.37 9.94 -12.89
CA LEU A 46 -7.83 8.91 -11.98
C LEU A 46 -9.35 8.93 -11.81
N ALA A 47 -9.97 10.09 -11.63
CA ALA A 47 -11.42 10.19 -11.50
C ALA A 47 -12.14 9.76 -12.79
N CYS A 48 -11.62 10.13 -13.97
CA CYS A 48 -12.13 9.64 -15.24
C CYS A 48 -12.01 8.11 -15.38
N PHE A 49 -10.88 7.54 -14.93
CA PHE A 49 -10.70 6.09 -14.87
C PHE A 49 -11.69 5.43 -13.90
N LEU A 50 -11.88 6.01 -12.72
CA LEU A 50 -12.75 5.48 -11.67
C LEU A 50 -14.21 5.36 -12.12
N VAL A 51 -14.68 6.22 -13.04
CA VAL A 51 -15.99 6.03 -13.67
C VAL A 51 -16.04 4.71 -14.44
N ARG A 52 -15.04 4.43 -15.29
CA ARG A 52 -14.97 3.17 -16.07
C ARG A 52 -14.82 1.96 -15.15
N PHE A 53 -13.97 2.08 -14.13
CA PHE A 53 -13.79 1.04 -13.12
C PHE A 53 -15.08 0.77 -12.34
N GLY A 54 -15.79 1.83 -11.92
CA GLY A 54 -17.08 1.72 -11.24
C GLY A 54 -18.15 1.04 -12.11
N GLN A 55 -18.23 1.38 -13.40
CA GLN A 55 -19.10 0.69 -14.37
C GLN A 55 -18.76 -0.79 -14.48
N TYR A 56 -17.48 -1.11 -14.68
CA TYR A 56 -16.94 -2.47 -14.77
C TYR A 56 -17.33 -3.29 -13.52
N MET A 57 -17.06 -2.75 -12.32
CA MET A 57 -17.38 -3.41 -11.06
C MET A 57 -18.88 -3.56 -10.83
N LEU A 58 -19.68 -2.52 -11.11
CA LEU A 58 -21.14 -2.59 -10.99
C LEU A 58 -21.71 -3.73 -11.86
N ALA A 59 -21.27 -3.84 -13.11
CA ALA A 59 -21.69 -4.89 -14.01
C ALA A 59 -21.25 -6.27 -13.52
N LYS A 60 -19.97 -6.42 -13.15
CA LYS A 60 -19.41 -7.69 -12.66
C LYS A 60 -20.15 -8.18 -11.40
N GLN A 61 -20.45 -7.28 -10.46
CA GLN A 61 -21.15 -7.60 -9.21
C GLN A 61 -22.65 -7.88 -9.40
N LEU A 62 -23.33 -7.24 -10.35
CA LEU A 62 -24.73 -7.56 -10.63
C LEU A 62 -24.86 -8.86 -11.43
N ASP A 63 -23.99 -9.07 -12.42
CA ASP A 63 -24.04 -10.27 -13.24
C ASP A 63 -23.59 -11.53 -12.47
N SER A 64 -22.71 -11.41 -11.46
CA SER A 64 -22.39 -12.52 -10.56
C SER A 64 -23.58 -13.03 -9.74
N THR A 65 -24.64 -12.22 -9.59
CA THR A 65 -25.87 -12.62 -8.88
C THR A 65 -26.78 -13.51 -9.70
N LYS A 66 -26.49 -13.67 -11.00
CA LYS A 66 -27.28 -14.53 -11.89
C LYS A 66 -27.21 -15.98 -11.45
N GLY A 67 -26.04 -16.49 -11.04
CA GLY A 67 -25.88 -17.93 -10.78
C GLY A 67 -26.40 -18.74 -11.98
N TYR A 68 -27.36 -19.64 -11.75
CA TYR A 68 -28.07 -20.39 -12.81
C TYR A 68 -29.24 -19.62 -13.49
N ARG A 69 -29.56 -18.40 -13.04
CA ARG A 69 -30.67 -17.59 -13.56
C ARG A 69 -30.26 -16.82 -14.80
N ILE A 70 -31.22 -16.60 -15.69
CA ILE A 70 -31.02 -15.81 -16.93
C ILE A 70 -30.88 -14.31 -16.61
N SER A 71 -31.55 -13.83 -15.56
CA SER A 71 -31.63 -12.41 -15.21
C SER A 71 -30.99 -12.06 -13.85
N VAL A 72 -30.50 -10.82 -13.75
CA VAL A 72 -29.97 -10.23 -12.52
C VAL A 72 -31.08 -10.09 -11.48
N SER A 73 -30.76 -10.27 -10.20
CA SER A 73 -31.69 -10.00 -9.09
C SER A 73 -32.29 -8.60 -9.20
N SER A 74 -33.62 -8.52 -9.36
CA SER A 74 -34.38 -7.27 -9.40
C SER A 74 -34.18 -6.45 -8.12
N THR A 75 -34.13 -7.10 -6.96
CA THR A 75 -33.88 -6.47 -5.65
C THR A 75 -32.51 -5.81 -5.58
N LYS A 76 -31.44 -6.51 -6.00
CA LYS A 76 -30.07 -5.94 -5.97
C LYS A 76 -29.90 -4.82 -7.00
N ARG A 77 -30.51 -4.98 -8.18
CA ARG A 77 -30.54 -3.94 -9.20
C ARG A 77 -31.22 -2.67 -8.68
N GLU A 78 -32.38 -2.82 -8.06
CA GLU A 78 -33.14 -1.69 -7.52
C GLU A 78 -32.41 -1.04 -6.33
N LYS A 79 -31.79 -1.83 -5.46
CA LYS A 79 -30.92 -1.32 -4.38
C LYS A 79 -29.79 -0.45 -4.96
N ALA A 80 -29.04 -0.97 -5.94
CA ALA A 80 -27.94 -0.23 -6.57
C ALA A 80 -28.42 1.05 -7.27
N ARG A 81 -29.57 0.99 -7.96
CA ARG A 81 -30.16 2.15 -8.63
C ARG A 81 -30.56 3.24 -7.64
N LYS A 82 -31.24 2.87 -6.55
CA LYS A 82 -31.58 3.81 -5.46
C LYS A 82 -30.32 4.41 -4.82
N GLN A 83 -29.29 3.59 -4.60
CA GLN A 83 -27.97 4.03 -4.12
C GLN A 83 -27.15 4.83 -5.13
N LEU A 84 -27.63 5.06 -6.35
CA LEU A 84 -26.95 5.94 -7.30
C LEU A 84 -27.76 7.21 -7.57
N GLU A 85 -29.03 7.22 -7.14
CA GLU A 85 -30.00 8.30 -7.45
C GLU A 85 -30.08 8.59 -8.96
N TRP A 86 -29.90 7.55 -9.77
CA TRP A 86 -29.95 7.67 -11.23
C TRP A 86 -31.33 7.34 -11.78
N PRO A 87 -31.79 8.09 -12.81
CA PRO A 87 -32.92 7.67 -13.62
C PRO A 87 -32.68 6.29 -14.23
N PRO A 88 -33.72 5.46 -14.45
CA PRO A 88 -33.58 4.12 -15.02
C PRO A 88 -32.75 4.09 -16.32
N ALA A 89 -33.02 5.00 -17.26
CA ALA A 89 -32.30 5.07 -18.53
C ALA A 89 -30.78 5.32 -18.34
N LYS A 90 -30.40 6.18 -17.38
CA LYS A 90 -28.98 6.42 -17.06
C LYS A 90 -28.36 5.18 -16.45
N PHE A 91 -29.04 4.56 -15.48
CA PHE A 91 -28.55 3.33 -14.84
C PHE A 91 -28.32 2.22 -15.87
N ASP A 92 -29.26 2.00 -16.79
CA ASP A 92 -29.18 0.95 -17.80
C ASP A 92 -28.07 1.21 -18.83
N LYS A 93 -27.86 2.48 -19.20
CA LYS A 93 -26.73 2.88 -20.04
C LYS A 93 -25.39 2.58 -19.37
N GLN A 94 -25.21 2.97 -18.10
CA GLN A 94 -23.97 2.74 -17.34
C GLN A 94 -23.74 1.24 -17.08
N LEU A 95 -24.83 0.55 -16.76
CA LEU A 95 -25.12 -0.87 -16.95
C LEU A 95 -24.34 -1.51 -18.11
N THR A 96 -24.78 -1.08 -19.28
CA THR A 96 -24.36 -1.60 -20.59
C THR A 96 -22.89 -1.27 -20.86
N CYS A 97 -22.43 -0.06 -20.54
CA CYS A 97 -21.03 0.31 -20.63
C CYS A 97 -20.13 -0.61 -19.79
N GLY A 98 -20.53 -0.91 -18.54
CA GLY A 98 -19.80 -1.84 -17.68
C GLY A 98 -19.69 -3.25 -18.26
N ARG A 99 -20.79 -3.77 -18.82
CA ARG A 99 -20.79 -5.08 -19.50
C ARG A 99 -19.92 -5.11 -20.74
N LYS A 100 -19.88 -4.03 -21.52
CA LYS A 100 -18.98 -3.89 -22.67
C LYS A 100 -17.51 -3.92 -22.20
N TRP A 101 -17.16 -3.25 -21.10
CA TRP A 101 -15.82 -3.37 -20.52
C TRP A 101 -15.49 -4.78 -20.01
N ASN A 102 -16.44 -5.45 -19.36
CA ASN A 102 -16.26 -6.85 -18.95
C ASN A 102 -16.00 -7.75 -20.16
N ARG A 103 -16.74 -7.57 -21.27
CA ARG A 103 -16.53 -8.32 -22.52
C ARG A 103 -15.12 -8.11 -23.09
N VAL A 104 -14.68 -6.84 -23.18
CA VAL A 104 -13.34 -6.50 -23.68
C VAL A 104 -12.23 -7.08 -22.80
N CYS A 105 -12.40 -7.03 -21.48
CA CYS A 105 -11.41 -7.57 -20.53
C CYS A 105 -11.38 -9.11 -20.53
N GLY A 106 -12.51 -9.77 -20.76
CA GLY A 106 -12.59 -11.23 -20.74
C GLY A 106 -12.05 -11.82 -19.44
N GLU A 107 -11.12 -12.77 -19.56
CA GLU A 107 -10.45 -13.44 -18.43
C GLU A 107 -9.29 -12.61 -17.83
N TYR A 108 -8.89 -11.52 -18.49
CA TYR A 108 -7.75 -10.69 -18.09
C TYR A 108 -8.14 -9.67 -17.02
N ASP A 109 -8.29 -10.14 -15.79
CA ASP A 109 -8.40 -9.26 -14.62
C ASP A 109 -7.20 -8.30 -14.55
N GLY A 110 -7.44 -7.00 -14.54
CA GLY A 110 -6.40 -5.96 -14.60
C GLY A 110 -6.22 -5.33 -15.99
N LEU A 111 -6.78 -5.89 -17.06
CA LEU A 111 -6.61 -5.33 -18.42
C LEU A 111 -7.19 -3.91 -18.56
N LEU A 112 -8.29 -3.61 -17.86
CA LEU A 112 -8.95 -2.30 -17.92
C LEU A 112 -8.00 -1.12 -17.64
N TYR A 113 -6.98 -1.35 -16.79
CA TYR A 113 -6.00 -0.34 -16.37
C TYR A 113 -5.02 0.04 -17.49
N PHE A 114 -4.93 -0.78 -18.53
CA PHE A 114 -4.08 -0.57 -19.69
C PHE A 114 -4.86 -0.04 -20.90
N ILE A 115 -6.19 0.14 -20.78
CA ILE A 115 -7.03 0.74 -21.84
C ILE A 115 -6.99 2.27 -21.69
N VAL A 116 -6.11 2.90 -22.48
CA VAL A 116 -5.90 4.34 -22.50
C VAL A 116 -7.13 5.04 -23.12
N PRO A 117 -7.67 6.11 -22.51
CA PRO A 117 -8.77 6.87 -23.08
C PRO A 117 -8.29 7.80 -24.22
N PRO A 118 -9.20 8.27 -25.11
CA PRO A 118 -8.85 9.09 -26.27
C PRO A 118 -8.09 10.37 -25.95
N ASN A 119 -8.51 11.04 -24.88
CA ASN A 119 -7.91 12.29 -24.41
C ASN A 119 -6.47 12.13 -23.87
N GLU A 120 -6.00 10.89 -23.71
CA GLU A 120 -4.61 10.55 -23.34
C GLU A 120 -3.89 9.86 -24.52
N GLY A 121 -4.42 10.01 -25.74
CA GLY A 121 -3.87 9.41 -26.96
C GLY A 121 -4.16 7.91 -27.12
N GLY A 122 -5.22 7.42 -26.47
CA GLY A 122 -5.81 6.11 -26.68
C GLY A 122 -6.87 6.07 -27.78
N ALA A 123 -7.55 4.94 -27.93
CA ALA A 123 -8.65 4.79 -28.89
C ALA A 123 -10.01 5.15 -28.26
N GLU A 124 -10.97 5.55 -29.09
CA GLU A 124 -12.35 5.81 -28.68
C GLU A 124 -12.97 4.57 -28.00
N PRO A 125 -13.77 4.71 -26.94
CA PRO A 125 -14.45 3.57 -26.33
C PRO A 125 -15.26 2.75 -27.35
N ALA A 126 -15.86 3.41 -28.34
CA ALA A 126 -16.56 2.76 -29.46
C ALA A 126 -15.65 1.76 -30.20
N SER A 127 -14.38 2.10 -30.41
CA SER A 127 -13.38 1.22 -31.04
C SER A 127 -13.13 -0.07 -30.26
N TYR A 128 -13.40 -0.10 -28.96
CA TYR A 128 -13.34 -1.32 -28.14
C TYR A 128 -14.69 -2.02 -28.03
N TRP A 129 -15.76 -1.24 -27.97
CA TRP A 129 -17.11 -1.73 -27.72
C TRP A 129 -17.75 -2.39 -28.94
N ASP A 130 -17.36 -1.95 -30.13
CA ASP A 130 -17.95 -2.39 -31.39
C ASP A 130 -17.07 -3.43 -32.11
N ILE A 131 -16.05 -3.96 -31.40
CA ILE A 131 -15.23 -5.09 -31.84
C ILE A 131 -16.13 -6.33 -32.01
N THR A 132 -15.99 -7.00 -33.15
CA THR A 132 -16.67 -8.26 -33.46
C THR A 132 -16.11 -9.42 -32.62
N ASP A 133 -16.85 -10.54 -32.50
CA ASP A 133 -16.36 -11.67 -31.70
C ASP A 133 -15.06 -12.27 -32.27
N GLY A 134 -14.89 -12.26 -33.60
CA GLY A 134 -13.65 -12.71 -34.26
C GLY A 134 -12.45 -11.81 -33.92
N GLU A 135 -12.61 -10.50 -34.05
CA GLU A 135 -11.55 -9.53 -33.70
C GLU A 135 -11.22 -9.55 -32.21
N LEU A 136 -12.22 -9.75 -31.35
CA LEU A 136 -12.03 -9.87 -29.91
C LEU A 136 -11.24 -11.14 -29.56
N ALA A 137 -11.55 -12.27 -30.21
CA ALA A 137 -10.80 -13.51 -30.04
C ALA A 137 -9.35 -13.38 -30.51
N ASP A 138 -9.11 -12.69 -31.63
CA ASP A 138 -7.77 -12.38 -32.12
C ASP A 138 -7.01 -11.46 -31.17
N PHE A 139 -7.69 -10.44 -30.63
CA PHE A 139 -7.14 -9.54 -29.62
C PHE A 139 -6.70 -10.31 -28.37
N HIS A 140 -7.58 -11.14 -27.80
CA HIS A 140 -7.23 -11.99 -26.64
C HIS A 140 -6.13 -12.99 -26.96
N ARG A 141 -6.09 -13.57 -28.17
CA ARG A 141 -4.99 -14.47 -28.57
C ARG A 141 -3.63 -13.77 -28.50
N ARG A 142 -3.54 -12.50 -28.90
CA ARG A 142 -2.31 -11.70 -28.84
C ARG A 142 -1.89 -11.35 -27.41
N LEU A 143 -2.83 -11.31 -26.47
CA LEU A 143 -2.57 -11.07 -25.05
C LEU A 143 -2.01 -12.29 -24.31
N LYS A 144 -2.05 -13.50 -24.89
CA LYS A 144 -1.55 -14.73 -24.26
C LYS A 144 -0.02 -14.78 -24.27
N ASN A 145 0.61 -14.10 -23.33
CA ASN A 145 2.03 -14.18 -23.07
C ASN A 145 2.35 -13.84 -21.60
N SER A 146 3.50 -14.33 -21.12
CA SER A 146 3.88 -14.22 -19.70
C SER A 146 4.10 -12.78 -19.22
N TYR A 147 4.41 -11.86 -20.14
CA TYR A 147 4.56 -10.44 -19.81
C TYR A 147 3.21 -9.79 -19.51
N VAL A 148 2.20 -10.01 -20.36
CA VAL A 148 0.82 -9.53 -20.13
C VAL A 148 0.23 -10.15 -18.86
N ASP A 149 0.52 -11.42 -18.58
CA ASP A 149 0.07 -12.07 -17.34
C ASP A 149 0.64 -11.37 -16.09
N ARG A 150 1.91 -10.96 -16.12
CA ARG A 150 2.54 -10.17 -15.03
C ARG A 150 1.92 -8.78 -14.90
N LEU A 151 1.70 -8.08 -16.01
CA LEU A 151 1.05 -6.76 -16.01
C LEU A 151 -0.38 -6.85 -15.45
N CYS A 152 -1.16 -7.82 -15.90
CA CYS A 152 -2.52 -8.06 -15.40
C CYS A 152 -2.52 -8.44 -13.92
N SER A 153 -1.58 -9.28 -13.48
CA SER A 153 -1.44 -9.64 -12.06
C SER A 153 -1.11 -8.43 -11.19
N THR A 154 -0.24 -7.54 -11.67
CA THR A 154 0.11 -6.28 -11.01
C THR A 154 -1.08 -5.34 -10.95
N ALA A 155 -1.78 -5.13 -12.07
CA ALA A 155 -2.99 -4.31 -12.11
C ALA A 155 -4.14 -4.90 -11.28
N ARG A 156 -4.22 -6.23 -11.15
CA ARG A 156 -5.16 -6.92 -10.25
C ARG A 156 -4.87 -6.61 -8.78
N ALA A 157 -3.60 -6.48 -8.40
CA ALA A 157 -3.25 -6.03 -7.05
C ALA A 157 -3.74 -4.59 -6.82
N PHE A 158 -3.52 -3.68 -7.77
CA PHE A 158 -4.06 -2.31 -7.70
C PHE A 158 -5.60 -2.29 -7.68
N GLN A 159 -6.24 -3.14 -8.48
CA GLN A 159 -7.69 -3.35 -8.46
C GLN A 159 -8.19 -3.80 -7.09
N SER A 160 -7.45 -4.69 -6.43
CA SER A 160 -7.79 -5.16 -5.09
C SER A 160 -7.65 -4.03 -4.06
N VAL A 161 -6.67 -3.14 -4.19
CA VAL A 161 -6.55 -1.94 -3.35
C VAL A 161 -7.77 -1.03 -3.53
N LEU A 162 -8.17 -0.72 -4.77
CA LEU A 162 -9.41 0.03 -5.03
C LEU A 162 -10.65 -0.74 -4.50
N GLY A 163 -10.60 -2.07 -4.59
CA GLY A 163 -11.54 -3.03 -4.02
C GLY A 163 -11.49 -3.16 -2.49
N GLY A 164 -10.59 -2.46 -1.79
CA GLY A 164 -10.55 -2.34 -0.33
C GLY A 164 -9.63 -3.28 0.40
N ALA A 165 -8.79 -4.00 -0.32
CA ALA A 165 -7.66 -4.66 0.29
C ALA A 165 -6.72 -3.65 0.98
N ALA A 166 -5.82 -4.20 1.79
CA ALA A 166 -4.66 -3.47 2.28
C ALA A 166 -3.88 -2.90 1.10
N ASP A 167 -3.30 -1.72 1.30
CA ASP A 167 -2.49 -1.09 0.27
C ASP A 167 -1.20 -1.91 0.01
N VAL A 168 -0.70 -1.87 -1.21
CA VAL A 168 0.51 -2.60 -1.62
C VAL A 168 1.52 -1.63 -2.22
N GLU A 169 2.80 -1.84 -1.93
CA GLU A 169 3.90 -1.15 -2.61
C GLU A 169 4.23 -1.90 -3.91
N PHE A 170 4.39 -1.17 -5.00
CA PHE A 170 4.83 -1.75 -6.26
C PHE A 170 6.35 -1.64 -6.44
N LEU A 171 6.96 -2.64 -7.06
CA LEU A 171 8.42 -2.73 -7.19
C LEU A 171 9.05 -1.52 -7.91
N TRP A 172 8.38 -0.97 -8.94
CA TRP A 172 8.85 0.25 -9.61
C TRP A 172 8.85 1.47 -8.70
N GLU A 173 7.94 1.54 -7.73
CA GLU A 173 7.90 2.65 -6.76
C GLU A 173 9.13 2.59 -5.84
N SER A 174 9.54 1.38 -5.42
CA SER A 174 10.75 1.16 -4.63
C SER A 174 12.02 1.48 -5.41
N ALA A 175 12.02 1.23 -6.73
CA ALA A 175 13.11 1.57 -7.64
C ALA A 175 13.19 3.07 -7.96
N GLY A 176 12.21 3.87 -7.52
CA GLY A 176 12.16 5.31 -7.80
C GLY A 176 11.72 5.66 -9.22
N LEU A 177 11.23 4.69 -10.00
CA LEU A 177 10.83 4.91 -11.38
C LEU A 177 9.51 5.68 -11.47
N THR A 178 9.52 6.71 -12.30
CA THR A 178 8.37 7.56 -12.58
C THR A 178 7.67 7.15 -13.88
N PRO A 179 6.37 7.49 -14.06
CA PRO A 179 5.66 7.26 -15.32
C PRO A 179 6.36 7.88 -16.54
N VAL A 180 7.07 9.00 -16.35
CA VAL A 180 7.81 9.73 -17.40
C VAL A 180 9.09 9.00 -17.78
N GLU A 181 9.87 8.51 -16.81
CA GLU A 181 11.08 7.73 -17.09
C GLU A 181 10.76 6.45 -17.84
N VAL A 182 9.68 5.76 -17.45
CA VAL A 182 9.20 4.56 -18.17
C VAL A 182 8.75 4.90 -19.60
N TYR A 183 8.11 6.06 -19.80
CA TYR A 183 7.71 6.48 -21.13
C TYR A 183 8.90 6.83 -22.04
N ASN A 184 9.91 7.49 -21.49
CA ASN A 184 11.04 8.02 -22.26
C ASN A 184 12.16 7.00 -22.49
N ASN A 185 12.44 6.12 -21.52
CA ASN A 185 13.61 5.25 -21.52
C ASN A 185 13.30 3.81 -21.97
N GLY A 186 12.06 3.53 -22.35
CA GLY A 186 11.61 2.21 -22.80
C GLY A 186 11.08 1.32 -21.67
N GLU A 187 10.72 0.09 -22.02
CA GLU A 187 10.09 -0.84 -21.09
C GLU A 187 11.08 -1.24 -19.99
N PRO A 188 10.71 -1.11 -18.69
CA PRO A 188 11.55 -1.55 -17.59
C PRO A 188 11.88 -3.03 -17.71
N GLN A 189 12.97 -3.46 -17.08
CA GLN A 189 13.28 -4.88 -16.94
C GLN A 189 12.08 -5.60 -16.30
N ASP A 190 11.82 -6.84 -16.74
CA ASP A 190 10.69 -7.67 -16.29
C ASP A 190 10.50 -7.70 -14.76
N ALA A 191 11.61 -7.64 -14.00
CA ALA A 191 11.62 -7.66 -12.54
C ALA A 191 11.03 -6.40 -11.87
N THR A 192 10.71 -5.36 -12.65
CA THR A 192 10.19 -4.08 -12.14
C THR A 192 8.67 -4.09 -11.95
N PHE A 193 7.97 -5.03 -12.61
CA PHE A 193 6.52 -5.17 -12.50
C PHE A 193 6.16 -6.27 -11.52
N GLY A 194 5.56 -5.85 -10.42
CA GLY A 194 5.13 -6.73 -9.35
C GLY A 194 4.85 -5.93 -8.08
N ILE A 195 4.48 -6.67 -7.04
CA ILE A 195 4.30 -6.12 -5.70
C ILE A 195 5.54 -6.41 -4.86
N PHE A 196 5.88 -5.50 -3.96
CA PHE A 196 6.91 -5.74 -2.96
C PHE A 196 6.56 -6.97 -2.11
N THR A 197 7.57 -7.78 -1.78
CA THR A 197 7.38 -9.03 -1.03
C THR A 197 6.91 -8.75 0.39
N ASN A 198 5.62 -8.98 0.64
CA ASN A 198 5.02 -8.78 1.96
C ASN A 198 5.30 -9.97 2.89
N SER A 199 5.64 -9.70 4.15
CA SER A 199 5.76 -10.71 5.20
C SER A 199 5.03 -10.28 6.47
N SER A 200 4.23 -11.19 7.03
CA SER A 200 3.55 -10.99 8.31
C SER A 200 4.43 -11.28 9.53
N ARG A 201 5.67 -11.77 9.32
CA ARG A 201 6.60 -12.15 10.39
C ARG A 201 8.04 -11.84 10.00
N ASN A 202 8.88 -11.63 11.01
CA ASN A 202 10.32 -11.57 10.80
C ASN A 202 10.85 -12.88 10.20
N LEU A 203 11.70 -12.76 9.19
CA LEU A 203 12.36 -13.90 8.56
C LEU A 203 13.71 -14.11 9.23
N TYR A 204 13.91 -15.32 9.75
CA TYR A 204 15.16 -15.77 10.33
C TYR A 204 15.63 -17.01 9.57
N GLN A 205 16.81 -16.94 8.96
CA GLN A 205 17.38 -18.01 8.13
C GLN A 205 18.57 -18.65 8.84
N LEU A 206 18.33 -19.79 9.51
CA LEU A 206 19.31 -20.46 10.37
C LEU A 206 20.60 -20.85 9.62
N ASP A 207 20.49 -21.27 8.36
CA ASP A 207 21.61 -21.61 7.48
C ASP A 207 22.56 -20.41 7.26
N ARG A 208 21.99 -19.22 7.05
CA ARG A 208 22.75 -17.96 6.95
C ARG A 208 23.34 -17.53 8.31
N THR A 209 22.82 -18.05 9.42
CA THR A 209 23.24 -17.64 10.77
C THR A 209 24.45 -18.35 11.35
N ARG A 210 24.95 -19.40 10.69
CA ARG A 210 26.14 -20.16 11.16
C ARG A 210 27.40 -19.29 11.35
N ARG A 211 27.47 -18.16 10.64
CA ARG A 211 28.59 -17.20 10.71
C ARG A 211 28.34 -16.04 11.69
N TRP A 212 27.20 -16.01 12.39
CA TRP A 212 26.90 -14.92 13.30
C TRP A 212 27.76 -15.02 14.57
N LYS A 213 28.47 -13.93 14.85
CA LYS A 213 29.22 -13.80 16.10
C LYS A 213 28.24 -13.66 17.26
N ARG A 214 28.45 -14.45 18.31
CA ARG A 214 27.72 -14.34 19.57
C ARG A 214 27.95 -12.95 20.18
N PRO A 215 26.89 -12.19 20.56
CA PRO A 215 27.05 -10.94 21.27
C PRO A 215 27.82 -11.16 22.59
N PRO A 216 28.78 -10.28 22.96
CA PRO A 216 29.60 -10.48 24.17
C PRO A 216 28.78 -10.64 25.46
N VAL A 217 27.67 -9.90 25.57
CA VAL A 217 26.76 -9.93 26.72
C VAL A 217 25.64 -10.98 26.60
N TRP A 218 25.73 -11.89 25.61
CA TRP A 218 24.71 -12.93 25.41
C TRP A 218 24.71 -13.95 26.56
N PRO A 219 23.58 -14.17 27.26
CA PRO A 219 23.52 -15.03 28.44
C PRO A 219 24.16 -16.41 28.20
N SER A 220 25.09 -16.81 29.08
CA SER A 220 25.85 -18.08 28.96
C SER A 220 24.94 -19.30 28.79
N ARG A 221 23.83 -19.33 29.53
CA ARG A 221 22.80 -20.37 29.54
C ARG A 221 21.92 -20.45 28.29
N TRP A 222 21.96 -19.46 27.39
CA TRP A 222 21.15 -19.48 26.17
C TRP A 222 21.95 -20.04 25.01
N ALA A 223 21.29 -20.89 24.22
CA ALA A 223 21.88 -21.46 23.01
C ALA A 223 22.28 -20.36 22.01
N TRP A 224 23.32 -20.62 21.23
CA TRP A 224 23.75 -19.78 20.12
C TRP A 224 24.28 -20.64 18.95
N PRO A 225 23.92 -20.35 17.69
CA PRO A 225 22.88 -19.42 17.27
C PRO A 225 21.47 -19.94 17.64
N MET A 226 20.50 -19.02 17.75
CA MET A 226 19.08 -19.36 17.91
C MET A 226 18.20 -18.32 17.21
N ASP A 227 16.94 -18.68 16.95
CA ASP A 227 15.94 -17.72 16.49
C ASP A 227 15.80 -16.58 17.50
N LEU A 228 16.23 -15.38 17.09
CA LEU A 228 16.27 -14.21 17.96
C LEU A 228 14.88 -13.62 18.24
N THR A 229 13.87 -14.03 17.48
CA THR A 229 12.47 -13.69 17.77
C THR A 229 11.92 -14.53 18.91
N LYS A 230 12.55 -15.64 19.30
CA LYS A 230 12.00 -16.51 20.34
C LYS A 230 12.07 -15.84 21.72
N ALA A 231 10.93 -15.80 22.40
CA ALA A 231 10.77 -15.24 23.74
C ALA A 231 9.92 -16.15 24.63
N THR A 232 9.70 -15.72 25.88
CA THR A 232 8.70 -16.30 26.79
C THR A 232 7.76 -15.20 27.28
N GLY A 233 6.48 -15.51 27.39
CA GLY A 233 5.44 -14.58 27.84
C GLY A 233 4.97 -13.56 26.80
N CYS A 234 4.27 -12.54 27.28
CA CYS A 234 3.69 -11.45 26.51
C CYS A 234 3.79 -10.16 27.34
N ASP A 235 4.16 -9.04 26.72
CA ASP A 235 4.19 -7.74 27.37
C ASP A 235 2.80 -7.06 27.34
N LEU A 236 1.83 -7.66 26.64
CA LEU A 236 0.46 -7.13 26.51
C LEU A 236 -0.55 -7.83 27.42
N CYS A 237 -0.17 -8.95 28.06
CA CYS A 237 -1.01 -9.68 29.00
C CYS A 237 -0.16 -10.53 29.96
N ASN A 238 -0.77 -11.10 30.99
CA ASN A 238 -0.08 -11.92 31.97
C ASN A 238 0.06 -13.41 31.57
N GLU A 239 -0.25 -13.77 30.33
CA GLU A 239 -0.14 -15.16 29.87
C GLU A 239 1.31 -15.54 29.57
N ALA A 240 1.76 -16.62 30.19
CA ALA A 240 3.13 -17.11 30.06
C ALA A 240 3.43 -17.84 28.72
N ARG A 241 2.39 -18.20 27.95
CA ARG A 241 2.50 -19.02 26.73
C ARG A 241 1.96 -18.28 25.48
N SER A 242 1.24 -19.00 24.61
CA SER A 242 0.56 -18.45 23.45
C SER A 242 -0.72 -17.75 23.86
N CYS A 243 -0.91 -16.52 23.39
CA CYS A 243 -2.09 -15.72 23.63
C CYS A 243 -2.59 -15.13 22.31
N ALA A 244 -3.85 -14.69 22.25
CA ALA A 244 -4.41 -14.01 21.08
C ALA A 244 -4.04 -12.53 21.00
N CYS A 245 -3.07 -12.04 21.78
CA CYS A 245 -2.72 -10.61 21.82
C CYS A 245 -2.17 -10.11 20.49
N ALA A 246 -1.45 -10.93 19.73
CA ALA A 246 -0.99 -10.54 18.39
C ALA A 246 -2.16 -10.16 17.47
N ASP A 247 -3.26 -10.91 17.51
CA ASP A 247 -4.43 -10.66 16.65
C ASP A 247 -5.35 -9.55 17.20
N LYS A 248 -5.32 -9.31 18.51
CA LYS A 248 -6.21 -8.35 19.20
C LYS A 248 -5.60 -6.96 19.37
N ALA A 249 -4.28 -6.88 19.56
CA ALA A 249 -3.61 -5.63 19.89
C ALA A 249 -3.37 -4.75 18.65
N PHE A 250 -3.20 -5.36 17.48
CA PHE A 250 -2.95 -4.62 16.25
C PHE A 250 -4.25 -4.33 15.50
N PRO A 251 -4.50 -3.06 15.13
CA PRO A 251 -5.67 -2.67 14.35
C PRO A 251 -5.77 -3.45 13.05
N LYS A 252 -7.01 -3.84 12.70
CA LYS A 252 -7.31 -4.46 11.40
C LYS A 252 -7.23 -3.48 10.24
N VAL A 253 -7.38 -2.18 10.52
CA VAL A 253 -7.31 -1.12 9.50
C VAL A 253 -5.84 -0.82 9.23
N THR A 254 -5.39 -1.14 8.01
CA THR A 254 -4.02 -0.86 7.59
C THR A 254 -3.87 0.58 7.10
N PRO A 255 -2.74 1.25 7.38
CA PRO A 255 -2.41 2.54 6.76
C PRO A 255 -2.44 2.51 5.22
N ARG A 256 -2.59 3.67 4.59
CA ARG A 256 -2.47 3.84 3.13
C ARG A 256 -1.05 4.24 2.76
N ILE A 257 -0.59 3.79 1.60
CA ILE A 257 0.69 4.20 1.04
C ILE A 257 0.44 5.44 0.18
N LYS A 258 1.08 6.55 0.55
CA LYS A 258 0.94 7.87 -0.08
C LYS A 258 2.30 8.45 -0.42
N ARG A 259 2.36 9.44 -1.31
CA ARG A 259 3.59 10.15 -1.67
C ARG A 259 3.64 11.49 -0.96
N TYR A 260 4.68 11.70 -0.16
CA TYR A 260 4.93 12.95 0.55
C TYR A 260 6.08 13.71 -0.11
N GLU A 261 5.88 15.01 -0.29
CA GLU A 261 6.84 15.90 -0.92
C GLU A 261 8.20 15.85 -0.20
N GLY A 262 9.27 15.68 -0.96
CA GLY A 262 10.64 15.59 -0.44
C GLY A 262 10.97 14.33 0.38
N LYS A 263 10.02 13.40 0.57
CA LYS A 263 10.22 12.15 1.34
C LYS A 263 10.01 10.88 0.51
N GLY A 264 9.25 10.96 -0.57
CA GLY A 264 8.90 9.78 -1.38
C GLY A 264 7.64 9.10 -0.84
N LEU A 265 7.58 7.78 -0.85
CA LEU A 265 6.45 7.05 -0.26
C LEU A 265 6.45 7.17 1.28
N GLY A 266 5.26 7.16 1.87
CA GLY A 266 5.01 7.23 3.30
C GLY A 266 3.69 6.55 3.66
N LEU A 267 3.41 6.43 4.96
CA LEU A 267 2.17 5.85 5.45
C LEU A 267 1.21 6.92 5.99
N GLN A 268 -0.01 6.90 5.50
CA GLN A 268 -1.11 7.74 5.96
C GLN A 268 -2.03 6.94 6.89
N ALA A 269 -2.34 7.52 8.05
CA ALA A 269 -3.28 6.96 9.02
C ALA A 269 -4.72 6.94 8.47
N VAL A 270 -5.45 5.87 8.79
CA VAL A 270 -6.83 5.66 8.34
C VAL A 270 -7.68 5.36 9.57
N ALA A 271 -8.68 6.20 9.83
CA ALA A 271 -9.65 5.95 10.88
C ALA A 271 -10.81 5.08 10.39
N ALA A 272 -11.57 4.51 11.33
CA ALA A 272 -12.81 3.79 11.01
C ALA A 272 -13.87 4.71 10.37
N SER A 273 -13.86 6.00 10.72
CA SER A 273 -14.70 7.01 10.09
C SER A 273 -13.93 8.32 9.88
N PRO A 274 -14.28 9.11 8.86
CA PRO A 274 -13.50 10.27 8.45
C PRO A 274 -13.44 11.36 9.50
N GLY A 275 -12.29 12.02 9.60
CA GLY A 275 -12.07 13.10 10.55
C GLY A 275 -11.99 12.64 12.02
N GLN A 276 -12.09 11.33 12.28
CA GLN A 276 -11.86 10.78 13.61
C GLN A 276 -10.37 10.54 13.86
N THR A 277 -10.05 10.25 15.12
CA THR A 277 -8.75 9.72 15.52
C THR A 277 -8.58 8.32 14.95
N ALA A 278 -7.54 8.10 14.16
CA ALA A 278 -7.17 6.79 13.63
C ALA A 278 -6.50 5.93 14.69
N TYR A 279 -5.61 6.54 15.49
CA TYR A 279 -4.92 5.89 16.61
C TYR A 279 -4.82 6.86 17.78
N ARG A 280 -5.26 6.46 18.97
CA ARG A 280 -5.06 7.25 20.19
C ARG A 280 -3.64 7.08 20.72
N LYS A 281 -3.16 8.06 21.47
CA LYS A 281 -1.89 7.98 22.19
C LYS A 281 -1.79 6.67 23.00
N GLY A 282 -0.71 5.93 22.80
CA GLY A 282 -0.43 4.66 23.46
C GLY A 282 -1.01 3.43 22.74
N GLU A 283 -1.91 3.60 21.76
CA GLU A 283 -2.42 2.47 20.97
C GLU A 283 -1.33 1.91 20.04
N TRP A 284 -1.40 0.60 19.83
CA TRP A 284 -0.55 -0.08 18.86
C TRP A 284 -1.09 0.14 17.45
N ILE A 285 -0.20 0.46 16.52
CA ILE A 285 -0.51 0.68 15.10
C ILE A 285 -0.29 -0.61 14.31
N GLY A 286 0.77 -1.35 14.63
CA GLY A 286 1.13 -2.59 13.94
C GLY A 286 2.51 -3.11 14.34
N GLU A 287 2.95 -4.17 13.65
CA GLU A 287 4.29 -4.76 13.76
C GLU A 287 5.08 -4.44 12.48
N MET A 288 6.31 -3.93 12.61
CA MET A 288 7.27 -3.84 11.50
C MET A 288 7.97 -5.19 11.34
N THR A 289 8.01 -5.69 10.10
CA THR A 289 8.63 -6.98 9.77
C THR A 289 9.73 -6.85 8.72
N GLY A 290 10.65 -7.82 8.72
CA GLY A 290 11.78 -7.86 7.78
C GLY A 290 12.66 -9.10 7.98
N GLU A 291 13.81 -9.13 7.34
CA GLU A 291 14.84 -10.16 7.54
C GLU A 291 15.70 -9.82 8.75
N LEU A 292 15.93 -10.77 9.65
CA LEU A 292 16.89 -10.63 10.73
C LEU A 292 18.29 -10.95 10.22
N VAL A 293 19.19 -9.98 10.31
CA VAL A 293 20.58 -10.08 9.86
C VAL A 293 21.55 -9.69 11.00
N PRO A 294 22.83 -10.08 10.96
CA PRO A 294 23.80 -9.65 11.96
C PRO A 294 23.85 -8.13 12.11
N LEU A 295 24.23 -7.65 13.29
CA LEU A 295 24.63 -6.26 13.45
C LEU A 295 25.71 -5.90 12.43
N ASN A 296 25.67 -4.67 11.93
CA ASN A 296 26.62 -4.14 10.95
C ASN A 296 26.59 -4.82 9.56
N THR A 297 25.58 -5.62 9.25
CA THR A 297 25.44 -6.22 7.90
C THR A 297 25.19 -5.14 6.85
N TYR A 298 24.28 -4.21 7.15
CA TYR A 298 24.02 -3.06 6.29
C TYR A 298 24.28 -1.78 7.08
N LYS A 299 25.53 -1.33 7.09
CA LYS A 299 25.90 -0.01 7.65
C LYS A 299 25.30 1.09 6.78
N ASP A 300 24.79 2.15 7.42
CA ASP A 300 24.24 3.35 6.78
C ASP A 300 23.10 3.10 5.78
N ASN A 301 22.43 1.94 5.88
CA ASN A 301 21.31 1.60 5.02
C ASN A 301 19.99 2.11 5.58
N LYS A 302 19.19 2.79 4.74
CA LYS A 302 17.91 3.38 5.13
C LYS A 302 16.81 2.39 5.51
N TRP A 303 17.01 1.10 5.28
CA TRP A 303 16.02 0.04 5.50
C TRP A 303 16.33 -0.84 6.72
N VAL A 304 17.17 -0.36 7.64
CA VAL A 304 17.57 -1.12 8.82
C VAL A 304 17.14 -0.44 10.11
N VAL A 305 16.66 -1.26 11.03
CA VAL A 305 16.43 -0.89 12.43
C VAL A 305 17.21 -1.87 13.32
N GLU A 306 17.87 -1.38 14.36
CA GLU A 306 18.48 -2.25 15.35
C GLU A 306 17.42 -2.87 16.27
N PHE A 307 17.50 -4.19 16.44
CA PHE A 307 16.57 -4.94 17.26
C PHE A 307 17.15 -5.12 18.67
N VAL A 308 16.72 -4.28 19.61
CA VAL A 308 17.18 -4.27 21.00
C VAL A 308 16.34 -5.19 21.86
N ARG A 309 16.99 -6.06 22.63
CA ARG A 309 16.36 -6.94 23.61
C ARG A 309 16.58 -6.43 25.02
N SER A 310 15.49 -6.17 25.73
CA SER A 310 15.53 -5.70 27.13
C SER A 310 15.66 -6.82 28.15
N ASP A 311 15.59 -8.08 27.73
CA ASP A 311 15.82 -9.26 28.57
C ASP A 311 17.31 -9.69 28.63
N ILE A 312 18.18 -8.87 28.06
CA ILE A 312 19.64 -8.96 28.16
C ILE A 312 20.08 -7.72 28.94
N GLU A 313 20.98 -7.90 29.92
CA GLU A 313 21.48 -6.79 30.75
C GLU A 313 22.94 -6.48 30.37
N PRO A 314 23.26 -5.23 29.96
CA PRO A 314 22.33 -4.13 29.69
C PRO A 314 21.48 -4.38 28.43
N PRO A 315 20.32 -3.70 28.25
CA PRO A 315 19.53 -3.80 27.03
C PRO A 315 20.40 -3.65 25.79
N THR A 316 20.40 -4.69 24.95
CA THR A 316 21.42 -4.86 23.91
C THR A 316 20.78 -5.10 22.55
N ALA A 317 21.29 -4.40 21.53
CA ALA A 317 21.01 -4.73 20.14
C ALA A 317 21.58 -6.12 19.83
N VAL A 318 20.74 -7.04 19.35
CA VAL A 318 21.16 -8.43 19.07
C VAL A 318 21.23 -8.74 17.58
N CYS A 319 20.53 -7.95 16.75
CA CYS A 319 20.52 -8.07 15.31
C CYS A 319 20.00 -6.79 14.66
N GLN A 320 20.06 -6.74 13.34
CA GLN A 320 19.41 -5.75 12.50
C GLN A 320 18.14 -6.36 11.89
N LEU A 321 17.04 -5.60 11.91
CA LEU A 321 15.85 -5.88 11.13
C LEU A 321 15.97 -5.16 9.78
N TYR A 322 16.29 -5.91 8.73
CA TYR A 322 16.41 -5.40 7.37
C TYR A 322 15.10 -5.54 6.60
N CYS A 323 14.50 -4.40 6.27
CA CYS A 323 13.21 -4.33 5.58
C CYS A 323 13.37 -4.04 4.08
N GLY A 324 14.58 -4.15 3.52
CA GLY A 324 14.86 -3.67 2.15
C GLY A 324 14.31 -4.56 1.04
N GLN A 325 14.23 -5.87 1.26
CA GLN A 325 13.82 -6.87 0.25
C GLN A 325 12.51 -7.59 0.59
N VAL A 326 12.21 -7.67 1.88
CA VAL A 326 11.05 -8.35 2.44
C VAL A 326 10.66 -7.65 3.72
N GLY A 327 9.37 -7.60 4.00
CA GLY A 327 8.81 -6.91 5.15
C GLY A 327 7.36 -6.55 4.89
N ASN A 328 6.80 -5.60 5.60
CA ASN A 328 5.45 -5.11 5.33
C ASN A 328 5.44 -3.60 5.08
N CYS A 329 4.25 -3.02 4.88
CA CYS A 329 4.11 -1.60 4.54
C CYS A 329 4.78 -0.64 5.54
N PHE A 330 4.98 -1.04 6.80
CA PHE A 330 5.60 -0.19 7.82
C PHE A 330 7.06 0.16 7.53
N ARG A 331 7.73 -0.57 6.63
CA ARG A 331 9.04 -0.16 6.10
C ARG A 331 9.02 1.26 5.52
N LEU A 332 7.85 1.73 5.05
CA LEU A 332 7.65 3.05 4.45
C LEU A 332 7.37 4.17 5.48
N LEU A 333 7.44 3.90 6.79
CA LEU A 333 7.28 4.94 7.80
C LEU A 333 8.39 5.99 7.69
N ASN A 334 8.04 7.21 7.26
CA ASN A 334 9.02 8.28 7.13
C ASN A 334 9.51 8.82 8.47
N HIS A 335 10.63 9.53 8.39
CA HIS A 335 11.17 10.24 9.53
C HIS A 335 10.44 11.56 9.82
N ASP A 336 10.19 11.83 11.11
CA ASP A 336 10.06 13.20 11.63
C ASP A 336 10.86 13.41 12.92
N CYS A 337 11.45 14.59 13.09
CA CYS A 337 12.16 14.99 14.30
C CYS A 337 11.24 15.10 15.53
N ARG A 338 9.92 15.30 15.31
CA ARG A 338 8.85 15.16 16.29
C ARG A 338 7.86 14.10 15.77
N PRO A 339 8.21 12.81 15.89
CA PRO A 339 7.44 11.74 15.28
C PRO A 339 6.09 11.54 15.96
N SER A 340 5.12 11.03 15.19
CA SER A 340 3.80 10.65 15.70
C SER A 340 3.78 9.25 16.32
N ALA A 341 4.75 8.39 16.01
CA ALA A 341 4.86 7.03 16.52
C ALA A 341 6.27 6.67 17.01
N LEU A 342 6.36 5.57 17.76
CA LEU A 342 7.57 4.99 18.31
C LEU A 342 7.75 3.56 17.79
N LEU A 343 9.00 3.18 17.50
CA LEU A 343 9.38 1.77 17.35
C LEU A 343 9.74 1.21 18.72
N VAL A 344 9.09 0.12 19.11
CA VAL A 344 9.21 -0.47 20.43
C VAL A 344 9.43 -1.98 20.27
N PRO A 345 10.63 -2.51 20.61
CA PRO A 345 10.81 -3.94 20.77
C PRO A 345 10.00 -4.44 21.96
N LEU A 346 9.19 -5.47 21.76
CA LEU A 346 8.41 -6.10 22.83
C LEU A 346 8.15 -7.57 22.54
N LYS A 347 7.74 -8.31 23.56
CA LYS A 347 7.32 -9.71 23.46
C LYS A 347 5.80 -9.77 23.28
N VAL A 348 5.33 -10.43 22.24
CA VAL A 348 3.90 -10.71 22.04
C VAL A 348 3.74 -12.19 21.70
N SER A 349 2.91 -12.90 22.47
CA SER A 349 2.67 -14.33 22.29
C SER A 349 3.95 -15.15 22.13
N SER A 350 4.89 -14.99 23.08
CA SER A 350 6.19 -15.68 23.13
C SER A 350 7.13 -15.37 21.97
N ARG A 351 6.96 -14.21 21.32
CA ARG A 351 7.86 -13.73 20.28
C ARG A 351 8.24 -12.27 20.44
N TRP A 352 9.52 -11.97 20.30
CA TRP A 352 10.03 -10.63 20.10
C TRP A 352 9.59 -10.11 18.73
N ILE A 353 8.97 -8.93 18.73
CA ILE A 353 8.52 -8.19 17.55
C ILE A 353 9.00 -6.74 17.62
N MET A 354 8.98 -6.05 16.48
CA MET A 354 9.17 -4.60 16.43
C MET A 354 7.79 -3.93 16.35
N GLY A 355 7.21 -3.60 17.49
CA GLY A 355 5.91 -2.93 17.56
C GLY A 355 6.00 -1.45 17.20
N ILE A 356 4.89 -0.90 16.70
CA ILE A 356 4.75 0.52 16.39
C ILE A 356 3.65 1.07 17.29
N GLN A 357 4.01 1.99 18.18
CA GLN A 357 3.07 2.59 19.14
C GLN A 357 2.84 4.06 18.84
N ALA A 358 1.58 4.51 18.88
CA ALA A 358 1.23 5.92 18.74
C ALA A 358 1.78 6.72 19.93
N LYS A 359 2.60 7.74 19.67
CA LYS A 359 3.18 8.63 20.69
C LYS A 359 2.21 9.72 21.14
N GLN A 360 1.24 10.02 20.28
CA GLN A 360 0.21 11.02 20.42
C GLN A 360 -1.03 10.55 19.65
N ASP A 361 -2.15 11.26 19.78
CA ASP A 361 -3.29 11.01 18.90
C ASP A 361 -2.90 11.29 17.45
N ILE A 362 -3.26 10.37 16.57
CA ILE A 362 -3.02 10.43 15.13
C ILE A 362 -4.37 10.47 14.44
N PHE A 363 -4.66 11.57 13.75
CA PHE A 363 -5.93 11.77 13.05
C PHE A 363 -5.94 11.12 11.68
N ASP A 364 -7.13 10.77 11.20
CA ASP A 364 -7.37 10.33 9.84
C ASP A 364 -6.68 11.25 8.81
N GLY A 365 -6.02 10.67 7.82
CA GLY A 365 -5.30 11.41 6.78
C GLY A 365 -3.92 11.93 7.18
N SER A 366 -3.51 11.82 8.44
CA SER A 366 -2.18 12.26 8.90
C SER A 366 -1.07 11.29 8.50
N GLU A 367 0.14 11.79 8.23
CA GLU A 367 1.33 10.93 8.03
C GLU A 367 1.75 10.28 9.36
N ILE A 368 1.98 8.98 9.34
CA ILE A 368 2.58 8.23 10.45
C ILE A 368 4.09 8.30 10.30
N THR A 369 4.78 8.80 11.32
CA THR A 369 6.22 9.06 11.27
C THR A 369 6.94 8.52 12.50
N ILE A 370 8.20 8.16 12.34
CA ILE A 370 9.09 7.66 13.39
C ILE A 370 10.39 8.49 13.46
N LYS A 371 11.22 8.26 14.49
CA LYS A 371 12.54 8.88 14.58
C LYS A 371 13.62 7.90 14.11
N TYR A 372 14.37 8.25 13.06
CA TYR A 372 15.43 7.38 12.52
C TYR A 372 16.74 7.46 13.33
N GLY A 373 16.93 8.52 14.13
CA GLY A 373 18.19 8.83 14.82
C GLY A 373 18.61 10.27 14.57
N ARG A 374 19.53 10.81 15.39
CA ARG A 374 19.97 12.21 15.24
C ARG A 374 20.83 12.43 14.00
N ASP A 375 21.60 11.42 13.59
CA ASP A 375 22.65 11.58 12.57
C ASP A 375 22.23 11.09 11.19
N PHE A 376 21.02 10.52 11.05
CA PHE A 376 20.59 9.88 9.80
C PHE A 376 20.52 10.85 8.61
N PHE A 377 19.90 12.03 8.81
CA PHE A 377 19.72 13.02 7.73
C PHE A 377 20.64 14.23 7.82
N GLY A 378 21.33 14.42 8.96
CA GLY A 378 22.02 15.67 9.27
C GLY A 378 21.14 16.89 9.01
N GLU A 379 21.69 17.91 8.34
CA GLU A 379 21.00 19.16 8.01
C GLU A 379 19.97 19.03 6.86
N LYS A 380 20.02 17.94 6.09
CA LYS A 380 19.18 17.72 4.89
C LYS A 380 17.81 17.11 5.21
N CYS A 381 17.39 17.12 6.47
CA CYS A 381 16.12 16.54 6.87
C CYS A 381 14.92 17.25 6.21
N CYS A 382 14.12 16.51 5.43
CA CYS A 382 12.89 16.99 4.79
C CYS A 382 11.63 16.77 5.64
N CYS A 383 11.76 16.53 6.95
CA CYS A 383 10.59 16.35 7.81
C CYS A 383 9.84 17.67 8.04
N GLN A 384 8.56 17.57 8.41
CA GLN A 384 7.70 18.74 8.56
C GLN A 384 8.21 19.66 9.69
N THR A 385 8.73 19.06 10.77
CA THR A 385 9.35 19.82 11.87
C THR A 385 10.52 20.68 11.40
N CYS A 386 11.42 20.13 10.56
CA CYS A 386 12.59 20.85 10.07
C CYS A 386 12.22 21.88 9.01
N LEU A 387 11.27 21.57 8.11
CA LEU A 387 10.76 22.52 7.12
C LEU A 387 10.14 23.75 7.79
N ARG A 388 9.28 23.57 8.79
CA ARG A 388 8.69 24.69 9.56
C ARG A 388 9.74 25.55 10.25
N LYS A 389 10.77 24.94 10.83
CA LYS A 389 11.89 25.68 11.45
C LYS A 389 12.66 26.52 10.44
N ARG A 390 12.98 25.96 9.26
CA ARG A 390 13.68 26.68 8.19
C ARG A 390 12.85 27.85 7.65
N GLN A 391 11.54 27.65 7.47
CA GLN A 391 10.64 28.70 7.04
C GLN A 391 10.57 29.85 8.05
N ALA A 392 10.38 29.53 9.34
CA ALA A 392 10.37 30.54 10.41
C ALA A 392 11.69 31.34 10.50
N MET A 393 12.84 30.69 10.26
CA MET A 393 14.15 31.37 10.20
C MET A 393 14.27 32.31 9.00
N TYR A 394 13.70 31.96 7.84
CA TYR A 394 13.71 32.80 6.64
C TYR A 394 12.82 34.03 6.82
N GLU A 395 11.63 33.86 7.40
CA GLU A 395 10.68 34.95 7.69
C GLU A 395 11.20 35.94 8.74
N GLN A 396 12.13 35.51 9.61
CA GLN A 396 12.77 36.36 10.62
C GLN A 396 14.05 37.06 10.15
N ARG A 397 14.53 36.81 8.92
CA ARG A 397 15.65 37.58 8.38
C ARG A 397 15.15 39.00 8.05
N PRO A 398 15.69 40.06 8.68
CA PRO A 398 15.36 41.41 8.28
C PRO A 398 15.69 41.56 6.79
N ALA A 399 14.76 42.11 6.01
CA ALA A 399 15.06 42.57 4.66
C ALA A 399 16.32 43.45 4.77
N GLY A 400 17.40 43.04 4.11
CA GLY A 400 18.72 43.57 4.36
C GLY A 400 18.75 45.10 4.30
N ARG A 401 19.59 45.68 5.18
CA ARG A 401 20.23 46.96 4.87
C ARG A 401 20.88 46.81 3.49
N LYS A 402 20.38 47.56 2.52
CA LYS A 402 21.06 47.85 1.25
C LYS A 402 22.28 48.71 1.52
#